data_AF-A0A7M7PXG6-F1
#
_entry.id   AF-A0A7M7PXG6-F1
#
_cell.length_a   1.000
_cell.length_b   1.000
_cell.length_c   1.000
_cell.angle_alpha   90.00
_cell.angle_beta   90.00
_cell.angle_gamma   90.00
#
_symmetry.space_group_name_H-M   'P 1'
#
loop_
_entity.id
_entity.type
_entity.pdbx_description
1 polymer ?
#
loop_
_entity_poly.entity_id
_entity_poly.type
_entity_poly.pdbx_seq_one_letter_code
_entity_poly.pdbx_strand_id
1 'polypeptide(L)'
;MGIPDPENPLAIFYTDYYKYNRKLLEICGLWPELSRPRKIIMMILFALLMTSLIIPMGAGAIHYFHKGRIMYVVEDLIGLLYLTVASSKYFTYSVFEGRILRLYHQVGEDWRTTTDEEERKILQEYSEFARLLSIIYFVYAAIGAFYFNMSPYLPLGLDRWMPLESNESRVRIRTYHPYYFDLIDAEKYYYECYFFHGNSVVSVELLQSSFGMNWLVFLIGTVTGIALLMFDLIFSMKHPLEKMTGLVIFIGIQILIFYINWIAQKLTDSTEQIFLAACETCWYNLSVKGQKLVYFMMQKNIIPLTLTAGGIAELNFQQFASVSKTSMSYAMVILQMNDE
;
A
#
# COMPACT_ATOMS: atom_id res chain seq x y z
N MET A 1 -15.73 -20.07 -22.57
CA MET A 1 -15.64 -18.78 -21.86
C MET A 1 -16.28 -17.72 -22.73
N GLY A 2 -17.23 -16.96 -22.19
CA GLY A 2 -17.95 -15.93 -22.95
C GLY A 2 -17.00 -14.86 -23.46
N ILE A 3 -17.06 -14.59 -24.77
CA ILE A 3 -16.33 -13.51 -25.41
C ILE A 3 -16.81 -12.20 -24.75
N PRO A 4 -15.92 -11.33 -24.24
CA PRO A 4 -16.31 -10.02 -23.76
C PRO A 4 -17.05 -9.27 -24.88
N ASP A 5 -18.11 -8.54 -24.54
CA ASP A 5 -18.92 -7.77 -25.50
C ASP A 5 -18.03 -7.05 -26.55
N PRO A 6 -18.16 -7.37 -27.86
CA PRO A 6 -17.23 -6.90 -28.89
C PRO A 6 -17.22 -5.37 -29.08
N GLU A 7 -18.22 -4.65 -28.55
CA GLU A 7 -18.32 -3.20 -28.68
C GLU A 7 -17.72 -2.41 -27.50
N ASN A 8 -17.47 -3.05 -26.34
CA ASN A 8 -16.89 -2.39 -25.18
C ASN A 8 -15.51 -2.97 -24.80
N PRO A 9 -14.40 -2.26 -25.05
CA PRO A 9 -13.05 -2.71 -24.65
C PRO A 9 -12.90 -2.94 -23.14
N LEU A 10 -13.76 -2.33 -22.31
CA LEU A 10 -13.74 -2.51 -20.86
C LEU A 10 -14.48 -3.77 -20.39
N ALA A 11 -15.13 -4.52 -21.29
CA ALA A 11 -15.85 -5.76 -20.96
C ALA A 11 -14.94 -6.82 -20.30
N ILE A 12 -13.65 -6.85 -20.62
CA ILE A 12 -12.69 -7.77 -20.00
C ILE A 12 -12.60 -7.59 -18.48
N PHE A 13 -12.81 -6.37 -17.98
CA PHE A 13 -12.78 -6.08 -16.54
C PHE A 13 -13.98 -6.67 -15.78
N TYR A 14 -14.97 -7.24 -16.50
CA TYR A 14 -16.11 -7.96 -15.95
C TYR A 14 -15.90 -9.47 -15.85
N THR A 15 -14.80 -9.99 -16.40
CA THR A 15 -14.43 -11.39 -16.28
C THR A 15 -13.77 -11.72 -14.95
N ASP A 16 -13.62 -13.02 -14.67
CA ASP A 16 -13.01 -13.53 -13.44
C ASP A 16 -11.57 -13.04 -13.20
N TYR A 17 -10.87 -12.65 -14.26
CA TYR A 17 -9.49 -12.15 -14.19
C TYR A 17 -9.38 -10.84 -13.40
N TYR A 18 -10.31 -9.89 -13.60
CA TYR A 18 -10.19 -8.53 -13.07
C TYR A 18 -11.35 -8.08 -12.19
N LYS A 19 -12.43 -8.86 -12.09
CA LYS A 19 -13.67 -8.48 -11.38
C LYS A 19 -13.44 -7.99 -9.95
N TYR A 20 -12.50 -8.58 -9.22
CA TYR A 20 -12.24 -8.23 -7.81
C TYR A 20 -11.61 -6.84 -7.69
N ASN A 21 -10.56 -6.57 -8.47
CA ASN A 21 -9.90 -5.27 -8.49
C ASN A 21 -10.86 -4.18 -8.97
N ARG A 22 -11.62 -4.46 -10.05
CA ARG A 22 -12.66 -3.55 -10.53
C ARG A 22 -13.70 -3.22 -9.44
N LYS A 23 -14.17 -4.24 -8.71
CA LYS A 23 -15.18 -4.03 -7.66
C LYS A 23 -14.65 -3.18 -6.51
N LEU A 24 -13.39 -3.38 -6.11
CA LEU A 24 -12.72 -2.54 -5.11
C LEU A 24 -12.63 -1.08 -5.58
N LEU A 25 -12.23 -0.83 -6.83
CA LEU A 25 -12.22 0.50 -7.45
C LEU A 25 -13.62 1.14 -7.51
N GLU A 26 -14.67 0.37 -7.81
CA GLU A 26 -16.06 0.85 -7.80
C GLU A 26 -16.55 1.25 -6.41
N ILE A 27 -16.16 0.50 -5.37
CA ILE A 27 -16.50 0.78 -3.97
C ILE A 27 -15.82 2.07 -3.52
N CYS A 28 -14.55 2.25 -3.89
CA CYS A 28 -13.77 3.44 -3.57
C CYS A 28 -14.16 4.69 -4.40
N GLY A 29 -15.04 4.55 -5.38
CA GLY A 29 -15.47 5.65 -6.25
C GLY A 29 -14.47 6.01 -7.35
N LEU A 30 -13.48 5.15 -7.60
CA LEU A 30 -12.35 5.41 -8.49
C LEU A 30 -12.55 4.80 -9.89
N TRP A 31 -13.46 3.84 -10.04
CA TRP A 31 -13.66 3.22 -11.35
C TRP A 31 -14.00 4.28 -12.43
N PRO A 32 -13.30 4.32 -13.57
CA PRO A 32 -13.47 5.39 -14.55
C PRO A 32 -14.87 5.52 -15.16
N GLU A 33 -15.61 4.42 -15.34
CA GLU A 33 -16.96 4.46 -15.90
C GLU A 33 -18.04 4.88 -14.88
N LEU A 34 -17.67 5.15 -13.63
CA LEU A 34 -18.64 5.51 -12.60
C LEU A 34 -19.32 6.86 -12.92
N SER A 35 -20.63 6.94 -12.66
CA SER A 35 -21.39 8.18 -12.86
C SER A 35 -20.77 9.36 -12.09
N ARG A 36 -20.74 10.55 -12.71
CA ARG A 36 -20.24 11.79 -12.09
C ARG A 36 -20.80 12.07 -10.68
N PRO A 37 -22.13 11.98 -10.41
CA PRO A 37 -22.64 12.24 -9.07
C PRO A 37 -22.12 11.22 -8.05
N ARG A 38 -22.02 9.93 -8.42
CA ARG A 38 -21.48 8.90 -7.51
C ARG A 38 -20.00 9.14 -7.20
N LYS A 39 -19.19 9.57 -8.17
CA LYS A 39 -17.79 9.95 -7.93
C LYS A 39 -17.68 11.13 -6.97
N ILE A 40 -18.49 12.18 -7.19
CA ILE A 40 -18.51 13.36 -6.31
C ILE A 40 -18.89 12.96 -4.89
N ILE A 41 -19.93 12.13 -4.70
CA ILE A 41 -20.33 11.64 -3.38
C ILE A 41 -19.19 10.88 -2.72
N MET A 42 -18.54 9.94 -3.43
CA MET A 42 -17.43 9.17 -2.87
C MET A 42 -16.22 10.04 -2.53
N MET A 43 -15.93 11.06 -3.34
CA MET A 43 -14.87 12.03 -3.06
C MET A 43 -15.17 12.87 -1.81
N ILE A 44 -16.42 13.30 -1.63
CA ILE A 44 -16.85 14.02 -0.42
C ILE A 44 -16.75 13.10 0.79
N LEU A 45 -17.23 11.86 0.71
CA LEU A 45 -17.13 10.89 1.80
C LEU A 45 -15.67 10.60 2.18
N PHE A 46 -14.79 10.45 1.19
CA PHE A 46 -13.35 10.30 1.42
C PHE A 46 -12.76 11.53 2.12
N ALA A 47 -13.06 12.74 1.64
CA ALA A 47 -12.58 13.97 2.25
C ALA A 47 -13.08 14.14 3.69
N LEU A 48 -14.34 13.78 3.98
CA LEU A 48 -14.89 13.79 5.33
C LEU A 48 -14.20 12.77 6.24
N LEU A 49 -13.95 11.55 5.76
CA LEU A 49 -13.19 10.55 6.49
C LEU A 49 -11.77 11.05 6.81
N MET A 50 -11.04 11.56 5.81
CA MET A 50 -9.66 12.03 6.01
C MET A 50 -9.59 13.22 6.96
N THR A 51 -10.49 14.20 6.83
CA THR A 51 -10.53 15.35 7.75
C THR A 51 -10.88 14.93 9.18
N SER A 52 -11.78 13.96 9.36
CA SER A 52 -12.13 13.42 10.68
C SER A 52 -10.95 12.74 11.40
N LEU A 53 -9.95 12.26 10.65
CA LEU A 53 -8.75 11.62 11.18
C LEU A 53 -7.59 12.60 11.35
N ILE A 54 -7.38 13.50 10.38
CA ILE A 54 -6.27 14.46 10.38
C ILE A 54 -6.44 15.53 11.45
N ILE A 55 -7.64 16.08 11.64
CA ILE A 55 -7.88 17.19 12.59
C ILE A 55 -7.53 16.80 14.04
N PRO A 56 -8.06 15.68 14.58
CA PRO A 56 -7.69 15.23 15.92
C PRO A 56 -6.19 14.99 16.06
N MET A 57 -5.57 14.29 15.09
CA MET A 57 -4.13 13.99 15.12
C MET A 57 -3.27 15.26 15.11
N GLY A 58 -3.65 16.25 14.30
CA GLY A 58 -2.98 17.55 14.29
C GLY A 58 -3.16 18.31 15.60
N ALA A 59 -4.36 18.30 16.18
CA ALA A 59 -4.64 18.94 17.47
C ALA A 59 -3.89 18.25 18.62
N GLY A 60 -3.84 16.92 18.63
CA GLY A 60 -3.08 16.09 19.57
C GLY A 60 -1.59 16.41 19.51
N ALA A 61 -1.00 16.42 18.32
CA ALA A 61 0.40 16.75 18.12
C ALA A 61 0.75 18.13 18.69
N ILE A 62 -0.07 19.16 18.41
CA ILE A 62 0.13 20.52 18.94
C ILE A 62 -0.02 20.54 20.47
N HIS A 63 -1.04 19.87 20.99
CA HIS A 63 -1.33 19.80 22.42
C HIS A 63 -0.18 19.16 23.21
N TYR A 64 0.32 18.01 22.76
CA TYR A 64 1.41 17.29 23.40
C TYR A 64 2.75 18.00 23.23
N PHE A 65 2.96 18.70 22.12
CA PHE A 65 4.13 19.54 21.92
C PHE A 65 4.22 20.64 22.96
N HIS A 66 3.13 21.39 23.21
CA HIS A 66 3.10 22.42 24.25
C HIS A 66 3.27 21.86 25.67
N LYS A 67 2.83 20.62 25.92
CA LYS A 67 3.04 19.92 27.20
C LYS A 67 4.44 19.30 27.34
N GLY A 68 5.31 19.44 26.34
CA GLY A 68 6.65 18.83 26.34
C GLY A 68 6.66 17.30 26.26
N ARG A 69 5.55 16.67 25.85
CA ARG A 69 5.41 15.21 25.77
C ARG A 69 5.73 14.70 24.37
N ILE A 70 7.01 14.74 24.00
CA ILE A 70 7.49 14.48 22.63
C ILE A 70 7.09 13.09 22.10
N MET A 71 7.02 12.06 22.95
CA MET A 71 6.68 10.71 22.50
C MET A 71 5.30 10.62 21.83
N TYR A 72 4.28 11.27 22.41
CA TYR A 72 2.94 11.31 21.82
C TYR A 72 2.89 12.14 20.53
N VAL A 73 3.74 13.16 20.43
CA VAL A 73 3.88 13.93 19.18
C VAL A 73 4.41 13.06 18.05
N VAL A 74 5.40 12.21 18.33
CA VAL A 74 5.97 11.29 17.33
C VAL A 74 4.92 10.28 16.84
N GLU A 75 4.13 9.72 17.76
CA GLU A 75 3.05 8.80 17.43
C GLU A 75 2.00 9.46 16.50
N ASP A 76 1.56 10.67 16.84
CA ASP A 76 0.60 11.44 16.01
C ASP A 76 1.21 11.81 14.64
N LEU A 77 2.51 12.10 14.57
CA LEU A 77 3.22 12.38 13.32
C LEU A 77 3.28 11.15 12.40
N ILE A 78 3.46 9.94 12.95
CA ILE A 78 3.40 8.69 12.17
C ILE A 78 2.02 8.54 11.51
N GLY A 79 0.95 8.76 12.29
CA GLY A 79 -0.43 8.73 11.79
C GLY A 79 -0.67 9.77 10.70
N LEU A 80 -0.24 11.02 10.91
CA LEU A 80 -0.38 12.10 9.93
C LEU A 80 0.37 11.82 8.63
N LEU A 81 1.58 11.26 8.71
CA LEU A 81 2.34 10.85 7.53
C LEU A 81 1.61 9.77 6.74
N TYR A 82 1.10 8.73 7.40
CA TYR A 82 0.30 7.68 6.75
C TYR A 82 -0.94 8.25 6.05
N LEU A 83 -1.69 9.12 6.71
CA LEU A 83 -2.89 9.76 6.13
C LEU A 83 -2.55 10.69 4.97
N THR A 84 -1.40 11.37 5.02
CA THR A 84 -0.93 12.22 3.92
C THR A 84 -0.57 11.38 2.69
N VAL A 85 0.11 10.24 2.88
CA VAL A 85 0.41 9.29 1.80
C VAL A 85 -0.89 8.74 1.20
N ALA A 86 -1.86 8.34 2.03
CA ALA A 86 -3.17 7.87 1.58
C ALA A 86 -3.91 8.92 0.74
N SER A 87 -3.97 10.16 1.23
CA SER A 87 -4.60 11.29 0.54
C SER A 87 -3.95 11.58 -0.82
N SER A 88 -2.62 11.54 -0.87
CA SER A 88 -1.86 11.80 -2.10
C SER A 88 -2.18 10.78 -3.21
N LYS A 89 -2.42 9.52 -2.85
CA LYS A 89 -2.78 8.46 -3.79
C LYS A 89 -4.19 8.67 -4.35
N TYR A 90 -5.18 8.93 -3.50
CA TYR A 90 -6.55 9.24 -3.95
C TYR A 90 -6.58 10.43 -4.90
N PHE A 91 -5.84 11.49 -4.54
CA PHE A 91 -5.71 12.68 -5.36
C PHE A 91 -5.05 12.38 -6.71
N THR A 92 -3.95 11.61 -6.72
CA THR A 92 -3.24 11.22 -7.95
C THR A 92 -4.16 10.45 -8.89
N TYR A 93 -4.92 9.47 -8.38
CA TYR A 93 -5.86 8.70 -9.20
C TYR A 93 -6.94 9.60 -9.81
N SER A 94 -7.49 10.52 -9.01
CA SER A 94 -8.55 11.44 -9.44
C SER A 94 -8.04 12.43 -10.51
N VAL A 95 -6.82 12.95 -10.36
CA VAL A 95 -6.22 13.91 -11.32
C VAL A 95 -5.82 13.23 -12.63
N PHE A 96 -5.24 12.03 -12.54
CA PHE A 96 -4.72 11.31 -13.72
C PHE A 96 -5.69 10.27 -14.27
N GLU A 97 -6.97 10.34 -13.92
CA GLU A 97 -8.01 9.40 -14.32
C GLU A 97 -8.00 9.12 -15.83
N GLY A 98 -7.89 10.16 -16.67
CA GLY A 98 -7.86 10.00 -18.13
C GLY A 98 -6.61 9.27 -18.66
N ARG A 99 -5.50 9.26 -17.92
CA ARG A 99 -4.31 8.44 -18.26
C ARG A 99 -4.56 6.98 -17.87
N ILE A 100 -5.12 6.75 -16.69
CA ILE A 100 -5.45 5.41 -16.18
C ILE A 100 -6.50 4.74 -17.08
N LEU A 101 -7.54 5.47 -17.49
CA LEU A 101 -8.56 5.00 -18.42
C LEU A 101 -7.95 4.56 -19.76
N ARG A 102 -6.97 5.31 -20.29
CA ARG A 102 -6.25 4.89 -21.52
C ARG A 102 -5.49 3.58 -21.33
N LEU A 103 -4.88 3.35 -20.16
CA LEU A 103 -4.23 2.07 -19.85
C LEU A 103 -5.24 0.92 -19.80
N TYR A 104 -6.41 1.13 -19.19
CA TYR A 104 -7.46 0.10 -19.18
C TYR A 104 -8.01 -0.19 -20.58
N HIS A 105 -8.20 0.84 -21.42
CA HIS A 105 -8.55 0.63 -22.82
C HIS A 105 -7.49 -0.16 -23.56
N GLN A 106 -6.20 0.14 -23.34
CA GLN A 106 -5.11 -0.60 -23.97
C GLN A 106 -5.13 -2.08 -23.57
N VAL A 107 -5.28 -2.39 -22.27
CA VAL A 107 -5.43 -3.78 -21.81
C VAL A 107 -6.63 -4.46 -22.47
N GLY A 108 -7.77 -3.77 -22.57
CA GLY A 108 -8.96 -4.28 -23.27
C GLY A 108 -8.74 -4.58 -24.75
N GLU A 109 -8.06 -3.68 -25.45
CA GLU A 109 -7.71 -3.84 -26.86
C GLU A 109 -6.67 -4.94 -27.08
N ASP A 110 -5.67 -5.08 -26.19
CA ASP A 110 -4.70 -6.16 -26.25
C ASP A 110 -5.41 -7.52 -26.18
N TRP A 111 -6.32 -7.70 -25.21
CA TRP A 111 -7.16 -8.89 -25.11
C TRP A 111 -8.06 -9.15 -26.33
N ARG A 112 -8.48 -8.10 -27.05
CA ARG A 112 -9.37 -8.19 -28.22
C ARG A 112 -8.60 -8.53 -29.50
N THR A 113 -7.40 -7.98 -29.64
CA THR A 113 -6.57 -8.08 -30.85
C THR A 113 -5.72 -9.35 -30.87
N THR A 114 -5.37 -9.90 -29.71
CA THR A 114 -4.64 -11.16 -29.59
C THR A 114 -5.52 -12.36 -29.97
N THR A 115 -5.35 -12.84 -31.21
CA THR A 115 -6.06 -14.02 -31.74
C THR A 115 -5.28 -15.32 -31.59
N ASP A 116 -3.96 -15.23 -31.46
CA ASP A 116 -3.08 -16.39 -31.32
C ASP A 116 -3.30 -17.10 -29.96
N GLU A 117 -3.33 -18.44 -29.99
CA GLU A 117 -3.65 -19.24 -28.80
C GLU A 117 -2.54 -19.20 -27.75
N GLU A 118 -1.27 -19.21 -28.16
CA GLU A 118 -0.13 -19.14 -27.25
C GLU A 118 -0.01 -17.74 -26.64
N GLU A 119 -0.17 -16.69 -27.45
CA GLU A 119 -0.20 -15.31 -26.94
C GLU A 119 -1.36 -15.08 -25.95
N ARG A 120 -2.53 -15.64 -26.24
CA ARG A 120 -3.69 -15.55 -25.34
C ARG A 120 -3.45 -16.28 -24.02
N LYS A 121 -2.77 -17.43 -24.05
CA LYS A 121 -2.38 -18.17 -22.85
C LYS A 121 -1.45 -17.37 -21.96
N ILE A 122 -0.51 -16.62 -22.55
CA ILE A 122 0.36 -15.70 -21.80
C ILE A 122 -0.48 -14.61 -21.11
N LEU A 123 -1.41 -13.97 -21.81
CA LEU A 123 -2.30 -12.96 -21.22
C LEU A 123 -3.12 -13.53 -20.05
N GLN A 124 -3.62 -14.77 -20.20
CA GLN A 124 -4.33 -15.48 -19.13
C GLN A 124 -3.44 -15.70 -17.91
N GLU A 125 -2.24 -16.23 -18.11
CA GLU A 125 -1.30 -16.53 -17.02
C GLU A 125 -0.95 -15.28 -16.20
N TYR A 126 -0.60 -14.18 -16.86
CA TYR A 126 -0.31 -12.91 -16.17
C TYR A 126 -1.52 -12.33 -15.46
N SER A 127 -2.72 -12.48 -16.04
CA SER A 127 -3.95 -11.98 -15.43
C SER A 127 -4.38 -12.81 -14.21
N GLU A 128 -4.20 -14.12 -14.25
CA GLU A 128 -4.39 -15.00 -13.09
C GLU A 128 -3.38 -14.73 -11.98
N PHE A 129 -2.12 -14.51 -12.36
CA PHE A 129 -1.07 -14.11 -11.43
C PHE A 129 -1.39 -12.77 -10.74
N ALA A 130 -1.78 -11.74 -11.52
CA ALA A 130 -2.18 -10.44 -10.97
C ALA A 130 -3.41 -10.56 -10.04
N ARG A 131 -4.37 -11.41 -10.39
CA ARG A 131 -5.53 -11.72 -9.54
C ARG A 131 -5.11 -12.37 -8.23
N LEU A 132 -4.22 -13.35 -8.27
CA LEU A 132 -3.68 -14.00 -7.07
C LEU A 132 -2.99 -12.99 -6.16
N LEU A 133 -2.13 -12.11 -6.71
CA LEU A 133 -1.47 -11.06 -5.94
C LEU A 133 -2.47 -10.10 -5.28
N SER A 134 -3.53 -9.71 -6.00
CA SER A 134 -4.59 -8.85 -5.46
C SER A 134 -5.31 -9.53 -4.28
N ILE A 135 -5.56 -10.84 -4.36
CA ILE A 135 -6.17 -11.62 -3.27
C ILE A 135 -5.23 -11.71 -2.07
N ILE A 136 -3.94 -12.00 -2.31
CA ILE A 136 -2.93 -12.07 -1.23
C ILE A 136 -2.85 -10.73 -0.50
N TYR A 137 -2.80 -9.61 -1.23
CA TYR A 137 -2.80 -8.27 -0.63
C TYR A 137 -4.06 -8.03 0.21
N PHE A 138 -5.24 -8.38 -0.32
CA PHE A 138 -6.50 -8.23 0.41
C PHE A 138 -6.53 -9.05 1.70
N VAL A 139 -6.04 -10.30 1.66
CA VAL A 139 -5.92 -11.16 2.85
C VAL A 139 -4.93 -10.56 3.85
N TYR A 140 -3.78 -10.08 3.39
CA TYR A 140 -2.80 -9.39 4.24
C TYR A 140 -3.42 -8.17 4.95
N ALA A 141 -4.12 -7.32 4.21
CA ALA A 141 -4.81 -6.15 4.77
C ALA A 141 -5.91 -6.57 5.76
N ALA A 142 -6.67 -7.63 5.46
CA ALA A 142 -7.71 -8.15 6.35
C ALA A 142 -7.13 -8.74 7.65
N ILE A 143 -5.98 -9.41 7.61
CA ILE A 143 -5.28 -9.90 8.80
C ILE A 143 -4.79 -8.74 9.65
N GLY A 144 -4.19 -7.70 9.04
CA GLY A 144 -3.76 -6.49 9.75
C GLY A 144 -4.93 -5.76 10.40
N ALA A 145 -6.04 -5.61 9.67
CA ALA A 145 -7.30 -5.06 10.16
C ALA A 145 -7.84 -5.84 11.38
N PHE A 146 -7.88 -7.16 11.28
CA PHE A 146 -8.33 -8.03 12.36
C PHE A 146 -7.44 -7.89 13.59
N TYR A 147 -6.12 -7.96 13.40
CA TYR A 147 -5.15 -7.80 14.48
C TYR A 147 -5.31 -6.46 15.21
N PHE A 148 -5.41 -5.36 14.46
CA PHE A 148 -5.59 -4.03 15.02
C PHE A 148 -6.86 -3.96 15.88
N ASN A 149 -8.01 -4.36 15.33
CA ASN A 149 -9.29 -4.34 16.03
C ASN A 149 -9.35 -5.29 17.24
N MET A 150 -8.58 -6.39 17.24
CA MET A 150 -8.53 -7.36 18.33
C MET A 150 -7.53 -7.01 19.43
N SER A 151 -6.51 -6.21 19.12
CA SER A 151 -5.48 -5.83 20.09
C SER A 151 -6.01 -5.27 21.43
N PRO A 152 -7.03 -4.38 21.52
CA PRO A 152 -7.49 -3.86 22.80
C PRO A 152 -8.16 -4.92 23.70
N TYR A 153 -8.64 -6.02 23.11
CA TYR A 153 -9.29 -7.12 23.82
C TYR A 153 -8.29 -8.19 24.26
N LEU A 154 -7.07 -8.18 23.71
CA LEU A 154 -6.04 -9.18 24.02
C LEU A 154 -5.67 -9.20 25.51
N PRO A 155 -5.45 -8.06 26.20
CA PRO A 155 -5.18 -8.06 27.65
C PRO A 155 -6.32 -8.68 28.48
N LEU A 156 -7.59 -8.38 28.15
CA LEU A 156 -8.77 -8.96 28.82
C LEU A 156 -8.82 -10.48 28.70
N GLY A 157 -8.55 -10.99 27.50
CA GLY A 157 -8.46 -12.43 27.26
C GLY A 157 -7.34 -13.04 28.10
N LEU A 158 -6.14 -12.46 28.04
CA LEU A 158 -5.00 -12.97 28.80
C LEU A 158 -5.27 -12.96 30.31
N ASP A 159 -5.94 -11.94 30.86
CA ASP A 159 -6.28 -11.88 32.29
C ASP A 159 -7.23 -12.99 32.71
N ARG A 160 -8.15 -13.39 31.82
CA ARG A 160 -9.10 -14.49 32.06
C ARG A 160 -8.46 -15.88 31.96
N TRP A 161 -7.55 -16.08 31.01
CA TRP A 161 -6.97 -17.40 30.69
C TRP A 161 -5.63 -17.66 31.38
N MET A 162 -4.85 -16.61 31.64
CA MET A 162 -3.54 -16.65 32.30
C MET A 162 -3.38 -15.43 33.22
N PRO A 163 -4.01 -15.42 34.40
CA PRO A 163 -3.93 -14.30 35.33
C PRO A 163 -2.49 -14.07 35.80
N LEU A 164 -2.13 -12.81 36.05
CA LEU A 164 -0.84 -12.44 36.62
C LEU A 164 -0.76 -12.91 38.08
N GLU A 165 0.44 -13.30 38.54
CA GLU A 165 0.66 -13.69 39.94
C GLU A 165 0.32 -12.58 40.93
N SER A 166 0.40 -11.30 40.52
CA SER A 166 0.04 -10.14 41.32
C SER A 166 -1.47 -9.91 41.47
N ASN A 167 -2.32 -10.67 40.76
CA ASN A 167 -3.78 -10.48 40.70
C ASN A 167 -4.22 -9.08 40.19
N GLU A 168 -3.30 -8.34 39.56
CA GLU A 168 -3.57 -7.07 38.88
C GLU A 168 -3.96 -7.33 37.41
N SER A 169 -4.85 -6.51 36.85
CA SER A 169 -5.18 -6.55 35.42
C SER A 169 -4.00 -6.05 34.58
N ARG A 170 -3.75 -6.68 33.43
CA ARG A 170 -2.73 -6.19 32.48
C ARG A 170 -3.05 -4.77 32.03
N VAL A 171 -1.99 -3.97 31.84
CA VAL A 171 -2.11 -2.63 31.28
C VAL A 171 -2.76 -2.71 29.89
N ARG A 172 -3.82 -1.93 29.69
CA ARG A 172 -4.48 -1.83 28.39
C ARG A 172 -3.48 -1.30 27.36
N ILE A 173 -3.44 -1.92 26.18
CA ILE A 173 -2.61 -1.43 25.08
C ILE A 173 -3.01 0.00 24.79
N ARG A 174 -2.04 0.91 24.68
CA ARG A 174 -2.32 2.30 24.33
C ARG A 174 -3.06 2.36 22.99
N THR A 175 -4.09 3.18 22.95
CA THR A 175 -4.77 3.51 21.69
C THR A 175 -3.85 4.36 20.85
N TYR A 176 -3.74 4.03 19.55
CA TYR A 176 -3.23 4.99 18.58
C TYR A 176 -4.08 6.25 18.69
N HIS A 177 -3.47 7.35 19.12
CA HIS A 177 -4.09 8.67 19.38
C HIS A 177 -4.70 8.89 20.79
N PRO A 178 -3.87 9.22 21.80
CA PRO A 178 -4.32 9.51 23.16
C PRO A 178 -5.11 10.82 23.31
N TYR A 179 -5.09 11.72 22.32
CA TYR A 179 -5.75 13.03 22.46
C TYR A 179 -7.29 12.93 22.52
N TYR A 180 -7.90 11.91 21.92
CA TYR A 180 -9.34 11.64 22.07
C TYR A 180 -9.71 11.28 23.52
N PHE A 181 -8.80 10.60 24.22
CA PHE A 181 -8.96 10.14 25.58
C PHE A 181 -8.68 11.24 26.62
N ASP A 182 -7.96 12.29 26.23
CA ASP A 182 -7.83 13.51 27.04
C ASP A 182 -9.08 14.41 26.96
N LEU A 183 -9.91 14.28 25.90
CA LEU A 183 -11.12 15.08 25.66
C LEU A 183 -12.42 14.42 26.16
N ILE A 184 -12.46 13.09 26.11
CA ILE A 184 -13.64 12.26 26.44
C ILE A 184 -13.22 11.34 27.59
N ASP A 185 -14.16 10.98 28.47
CA ASP A 185 -13.90 10.02 29.55
C ASP A 185 -13.33 8.70 28.99
N ALA A 186 -12.01 8.60 29.12
CA ALA A 186 -11.16 7.58 28.53
C ALA A 186 -11.53 6.18 29.00
N GLU A 187 -11.98 6.04 30.25
CA GLU A 187 -12.31 4.74 30.82
C GLU A 187 -13.66 4.24 30.34
N LYS A 188 -14.60 5.17 30.14
CA LYS A 188 -15.97 4.85 29.75
C LYS A 188 -16.13 4.50 28.27
N TYR A 189 -15.43 5.20 27.37
CA TYR A 189 -15.61 5.08 25.92
C TYR A 189 -14.45 4.38 25.20
N TYR A 190 -13.62 3.64 25.94
CA TYR A 190 -12.38 3.08 25.42
C TYR A 190 -12.59 2.16 24.20
N TYR A 191 -13.51 1.22 24.32
CA TYR A 191 -13.75 0.22 23.28
C TYR A 191 -14.43 0.84 22.05
N GLU A 192 -15.34 1.80 22.26
CA GLU A 192 -16.05 2.51 21.21
C GLU A 192 -15.09 3.38 20.38
N CYS A 193 -14.23 4.16 21.04
CA CYS A 193 -13.22 4.98 20.38
C CYS A 193 -12.21 4.10 19.61
N TYR A 194 -11.74 3.01 20.24
CA TYR A 194 -10.82 2.08 19.59
C TYR A 194 -11.47 1.44 18.36
N PHE A 195 -12.71 0.96 18.49
CA PHE A 195 -13.44 0.34 17.39
C PHE A 195 -13.70 1.32 16.26
N PHE A 196 -14.09 2.56 16.55
CA PHE A 196 -14.28 3.59 15.53
C PHE A 196 -12.98 3.90 14.78
N HIS A 197 -11.88 4.09 15.51
CA HIS A 197 -10.57 4.37 14.91
C HIS A 197 -10.08 3.17 14.09
N GLY A 198 -10.20 1.96 14.62
CA GLY A 198 -9.87 0.71 13.93
C GLY A 198 -10.64 0.57 12.61
N ASN A 199 -11.96 0.76 12.61
CA ASN A 199 -12.73 0.72 11.37
C ASN A 199 -12.35 1.83 10.38
N SER A 200 -12.00 3.01 10.88
CA SER A 200 -11.56 4.12 10.03
C SER A 200 -10.22 3.82 9.36
N VAL A 201 -9.24 3.27 10.10
CA VAL A 201 -7.95 2.83 9.57
C VAL A 201 -8.15 1.70 8.55
N VAL A 202 -8.99 0.72 8.85
CA VAL A 202 -9.33 -0.37 7.92
C VAL A 202 -9.98 0.16 6.64
N SER A 203 -10.85 1.16 6.76
CA SER A 203 -11.46 1.81 5.59
C SER A 203 -10.41 2.52 4.75
N VAL A 204 -9.46 3.24 5.37
CA VAL A 204 -8.33 3.86 4.67
C VAL A 204 -7.44 2.80 4.01
N GLU A 205 -7.18 1.67 4.65
CA GLU A 205 -6.38 0.58 4.08
C GLU A 205 -7.07 -0.09 2.87
N LEU A 206 -8.39 -0.32 2.95
CA LEU A 206 -9.17 -0.82 1.82
C LEU A 206 -9.15 0.17 0.64
N LEU A 207 -9.21 1.47 0.93
CA LEU A 207 -9.01 2.51 -0.06
C LEU A 207 -7.61 2.43 -0.66
N GLN A 208 -6.58 2.28 0.18
CA GLN A 208 -5.18 2.14 -0.26
C GLN A 208 -4.95 0.95 -1.20
N SER A 209 -5.61 -0.18 -0.94
CA SER A 209 -5.55 -1.38 -1.77
C SER A 209 -6.02 -1.16 -3.22
N SER A 210 -6.79 -0.09 -3.45
CA SER A 210 -7.40 0.22 -4.74
C SER A 210 -6.62 1.24 -5.57
N PHE A 211 -5.59 1.91 -5.03
CA PHE A 211 -4.93 3.01 -5.75
C PHE A 211 -3.73 2.57 -6.60
N GLY A 212 -3.60 3.19 -7.79
CA GLY A 212 -2.32 3.25 -8.52
C GLY A 212 -1.30 4.13 -7.78
N MET A 213 -0.01 3.82 -7.90
CA MET A 213 1.01 4.39 -7.00
C MET A 213 1.60 5.73 -7.48
N ASN A 214 1.64 6.73 -6.59
CA ASN A 214 2.58 7.84 -6.66
C ASN A 214 3.84 7.46 -5.89
N TRP A 215 4.81 6.89 -6.60
CA TRP A 215 5.98 6.23 -6.03
C TRP A 215 6.86 7.14 -5.17
N LEU A 216 7.01 8.42 -5.54
CA LEU A 216 7.89 9.33 -4.80
C LEU A 216 7.33 9.65 -3.42
N VAL A 217 6.05 10.05 -3.35
CA VAL A 217 5.40 10.39 -2.07
C VAL A 217 5.32 9.17 -1.17
N PHE A 218 5.02 8.00 -1.75
CA PHE A 218 5.01 6.74 -1.02
C PHE A 218 6.39 6.44 -0.42
N LEU A 219 7.46 6.48 -1.22
CA LEU A 219 8.81 6.18 -0.77
C LEU A 219 9.25 7.08 0.39
N ILE A 220 9.09 8.39 0.23
CA ILE A 220 9.45 9.38 1.25
C ILE A 220 8.65 9.11 2.53
N GLY A 221 7.33 8.96 2.42
CA GLY A 221 6.46 8.70 3.56
C GLY A 221 6.81 7.40 4.29
N THR A 222 7.12 6.33 3.56
CA THR A 222 7.50 5.05 4.18
C THR A 222 8.86 5.10 4.87
N VAL A 223 9.85 5.77 4.29
CA VAL A 223 11.19 5.89 4.90
C VAL A 223 11.13 6.72 6.17
N THR A 224 10.44 7.86 6.14
CA THR A 224 10.22 8.69 7.34
C THR A 224 9.38 7.95 8.38
N GLY A 225 8.33 7.24 7.97
CA GLY A 225 7.47 6.46 8.86
C GLY A 225 8.23 5.33 9.57
N ILE A 226 9.11 4.60 8.86
CA ILE A 226 9.95 3.57 9.48
C ILE A 226 10.90 4.19 10.52
N ALA A 227 11.53 5.32 10.21
CA ALA A 227 12.44 5.98 11.15
C ALA A 227 11.72 6.41 12.44
N LEU A 228 10.52 6.98 12.34
CA LEU A 228 9.71 7.37 13.50
C LEU A 228 9.18 6.16 14.28
N LEU A 229 8.74 5.10 13.58
CA LEU A 229 8.30 3.85 14.24
C LEU A 229 9.44 3.20 15.03
N MET A 230 10.65 3.19 14.48
CA MET A 230 11.83 2.67 15.19
C MET A 230 12.15 3.48 16.43
N PHE A 231 12.05 4.81 16.36
CA PHE A 231 12.20 5.68 17.52
C PHE A 231 11.16 5.36 18.60
N ASP A 232 9.89 5.22 18.23
CA ASP A 232 8.79 4.92 19.16
C ASP A 232 8.96 3.54 19.83
N LEU A 233 9.40 2.55 19.06
CA LEU A 233 9.68 1.19 19.53
C LEU A 233 10.79 1.13 20.59
N ILE A 234 11.82 1.96 20.44
CA ILE A 234 12.97 1.99 21.35
C ILE A 234 12.65 2.81 22.61
N PHE A 235 12.05 3.99 22.46
CA PHE A 235 11.95 4.96 23.56
C PHE A 235 10.57 5.06 24.25
N SER A 236 9.48 4.78 23.54
CA SER A 236 8.11 5.06 24.01
C SER A 236 7.37 3.78 24.44
N MET A 237 7.52 2.70 23.67
CA MET A 237 6.90 1.41 23.93
C MET A 237 7.64 0.69 25.06
N LYS A 238 7.13 0.78 26.30
CA LYS A 238 7.76 0.17 27.47
C LYS A 238 7.28 -1.25 27.72
N HIS A 239 6.01 -1.53 27.44
CA HIS A 239 5.41 -2.83 27.71
C HIS A 239 5.74 -3.85 26.60
N PRO A 240 5.94 -5.13 26.93
CA PRO A 240 6.30 -6.15 25.95
C PRO A 240 5.25 -6.32 24.85
N LEU A 241 3.96 -6.21 25.18
CA LEU A 241 2.88 -6.30 24.19
C LEU A 241 2.88 -5.12 23.19
N GLU A 242 3.19 -3.91 23.65
CA GLU A 242 3.33 -2.73 22.79
C GLU A 242 4.52 -2.93 21.83
N LYS A 243 5.68 -3.36 22.35
CA LYS A 243 6.87 -3.66 21.54
C LYS A 243 6.60 -4.74 20.49
N MET A 244 5.91 -5.82 20.85
CA MET A 244 5.52 -6.86 19.89
C MET A 244 4.62 -6.31 18.79
N THR A 245 3.67 -5.45 19.13
CA THR A 245 2.77 -4.79 18.17
C THR A 245 3.56 -3.91 17.20
N GLY A 246 4.48 -3.08 17.72
CA GLY A 246 5.37 -2.25 16.89
C GLY A 246 6.25 -3.08 15.94
N LEU A 247 6.81 -4.21 16.41
CA LEU A 247 7.60 -5.13 15.58
C LEU A 247 6.78 -5.75 14.45
N VAL A 248 5.54 -6.17 14.74
CA VAL A 248 4.64 -6.72 13.72
C VAL A 248 4.35 -5.68 12.63
N ILE A 249 4.10 -4.42 13.01
CA ILE A 249 3.88 -3.32 12.06
C ILE A 249 5.13 -3.06 11.22
N PHE A 250 6.31 -3.03 11.85
CA PHE A 250 7.58 -2.85 11.14
C PHE A 250 7.80 -3.94 10.08
N ILE A 251 7.61 -5.22 10.45
CA ILE A 251 7.73 -6.35 9.53
C ILE A 251 6.71 -6.23 8.40
N GLY A 252 5.46 -5.87 8.70
CA GLY A 252 4.41 -5.66 7.71
C GLY A 252 4.79 -4.59 6.68
N ILE A 253 5.32 -3.44 7.13
CA ILE A 253 5.79 -2.38 6.24
C ILE A 253 6.92 -2.87 5.32
N GLN A 254 7.88 -3.66 5.85
CA GLN A 254 8.96 -4.22 5.03
C GLN A 254 8.45 -5.17 3.95
N ILE A 255 7.47 -6.03 4.28
CA ILE A 255 6.82 -6.93 3.31
C ILE A 255 6.18 -6.13 2.18
N LEU A 256 5.50 -5.02 2.49
CA LEU A 256 4.88 -4.15 1.49
C LEU A 256 5.92 -3.51 0.56
N ILE A 257 7.02 -2.97 1.10
CA ILE A 257 8.10 -2.37 0.30
C ILE A 257 8.77 -3.43 -0.58
N PHE A 258 8.98 -4.64 -0.05
CA PHE A 258 9.52 -5.76 -0.82
C PHE A 258 8.59 -6.14 -1.98
N TYR A 259 7.29 -6.33 -1.70
CA TYR A 259 6.29 -6.69 -2.70
C TYR A 259 6.27 -5.72 -3.90
N ILE A 260 6.34 -4.42 -3.61
CA ILE A 260 6.41 -3.35 -4.61
C ILE A 260 7.68 -3.46 -5.46
N ASN A 261 8.84 -3.56 -4.80
CA ASN A 261 10.13 -3.63 -5.48
C ASN A 261 10.26 -4.90 -6.32
N TRP A 262 9.64 -5.99 -5.86
CA TRP A 262 9.59 -7.24 -6.60
C TRP A 262 8.78 -7.12 -7.90
N ILE A 263 7.60 -6.48 -7.87
CA ILE A 263 6.81 -6.24 -9.10
C ILE A 263 7.60 -5.37 -10.08
N ALA A 264 8.24 -4.31 -9.58
CA ALA A 264 9.05 -3.42 -10.41
C ALA A 264 10.24 -4.15 -11.04
N GLN A 265 10.96 -4.98 -10.26
CA GLN A 265 12.05 -5.80 -10.77
C GLN A 265 11.56 -6.75 -11.87
N LYS A 266 10.45 -7.46 -11.62
CA LYS A 266 9.89 -8.41 -12.60
C LYS A 266 9.56 -7.73 -13.93
N LEU A 267 9.09 -6.48 -13.90
CA LEU A 267 8.84 -5.70 -15.11
C LEU A 267 10.14 -5.37 -15.85
N THR A 268 11.17 -4.90 -15.14
CA THR A 268 12.50 -4.62 -15.70
C THR A 268 13.08 -5.86 -16.36
N ASP A 269 13.12 -6.99 -15.64
CA ASP A 269 13.66 -8.27 -16.13
C ASP A 269 12.91 -8.76 -17.38
N SER A 270 11.58 -8.59 -17.42
CA SER A 270 10.77 -8.98 -18.58
C SER A 270 11.12 -8.15 -19.83
N THR A 271 11.35 -6.85 -19.67
CA THR A 271 11.73 -5.99 -20.81
C THR A 271 13.15 -6.27 -21.30
N GLU A 272 14.07 -6.61 -20.40
CA GLU A 272 15.42 -7.05 -20.77
C GLU A 272 15.37 -8.37 -21.55
N GLN A 273 14.54 -9.32 -21.14
CA GLN A 273 14.36 -10.58 -21.88
C GLN A 273 13.83 -10.37 -23.30
N ILE A 274 12.90 -9.42 -23.50
CA ILE A 274 12.43 -9.07 -24.85
C ILE A 274 13.59 -8.58 -25.73
N PHE A 275 14.47 -7.75 -25.18
CA PHE A 275 15.65 -7.28 -25.90
C PHE A 275 16.61 -8.42 -26.25
N LEU A 276 16.91 -9.30 -25.28
CA LEU A 276 17.80 -10.45 -25.50
C LEU A 276 17.22 -11.42 -26.54
N ALA A 277 15.93 -11.75 -26.46
CA ALA A 277 15.26 -12.62 -27.43
C ALA A 277 15.27 -12.04 -28.85
N ALA A 278 15.10 -10.71 -28.99
CA ALA A 278 15.24 -10.03 -30.27
C ALA A 278 16.67 -10.18 -30.84
N CYS A 279 17.70 -10.09 -29.98
CA CYS A 279 19.11 -10.26 -30.34
C CYS A 279 19.47 -11.69 -30.76
N GLU A 280 18.90 -12.69 -30.10
CA GLU A 280 19.15 -14.11 -30.37
C GLU A 280 18.40 -14.63 -31.60
N THR A 281 17.33 -13.94 -32.02
CA THR A 281 16.61 -14.28 -33.24
C THR A 281 17.54 -14.17 -34.45
N CYS A 282 17.45 -15.09 -35.42
CA CYS A 282 18.15 -15.00 -36.71
C CYS A 282 17.60 -13.86 -37.60
N TRP A 283 17.55 -12.63 -37.08
CA TRP A 283 16.88 -11.47 -37.67
C TRP A 283 17.46 -11.13 -39.03
N TYR A 284 18.76 -11.37 -39.24
CA TYR A 284 19.46 -11.18 -40.52
C TYR A 284 18.93 -12.08 -41.66
N ASN A 285 18.25 -13.18 -41.34
CA ASN A 285 17.61 -14.06 -42.32
C ASN A 285 16.13 -13.69 -42.60
N LEU A 286 15.56 -12.72 -41.89
CA LEU A 286 14.18 -12.28 -42.11
C LEU A 286 14.07 -11.42 -43.39
N SER A 287 12.84 -11.24 -43.87
CA SER A 287 12.55 -10.23 -44.91
C SER A 287 12.98 -8.83 -44.46
N VAL A 288 13.24 -7.91 -45.40
CA VAL A 288 13.61 -6.51 -45.08
C VAL A 288 12.61 -5.84 -44.13
N LYS A 289 11.32 -6.18 -44.25
CA LYS A 289 10.28 -5.69 -43.33
C LYS A 289 10.42 -6.28 -41.92
N GLY A 290 10.70 -7.58 -41.81
CA GLY A 290 10.95 -8.26 -40.54
C GLY A 290 12.23 -7.77 -39.84
N GLN A 291 13.32 -7.61 -40.59
CA GLN A 291 14.57 -7.03 -40.10
C GLN A 291 14.35 -5.65 -39.47
N LYS A 292 13.64 -4.76 -40.16
CA LYS A 292 13.30 -3.42 -39.64
C LYS A 292 12.47 -3.50 -38.36
N LEU A 293 11.52 -4.42 -38.29
CA LEU A 293 10.64 -4.57 -37.11
C LEU A 293 11.45 -5.01 -35.87
N VAL A 294 12.28 -6.05 -36.00
CA VAL A 294 13.13 -6.54 -34.91
C VAL A 294 14.14 -5.48 -34.51
N TYR A 295 14.72 -4.76 -35.46
CA TYR A 295 15.60 -3.64 -35.18
C TYR A 295 14.90 -2.54 -34.36
N PHE A 296 13.66 -2.18 -34.70
CA PHE A 296 12.86 -1.24 -33.90
C PHE A 296 12.55 -1.79 -32.49
N MET A 297 12.29 -3.09 -32.34
CA MET A 297 12.10 -3.73 -31.04
C MET A 297 13.37 -3.65 -30.17
N MET A 298 14.54 -3.93 -30.76
CA MET A 298 15.83 -3.77 -30.08
C MET A 298 16.05 -2.32 -29.66
N GLN A 299 15.84 -1.35 -30.56
CA GLN A 299 16.02 0.06 -30.24
C GLN A 299 15.09 0.55 -29.13
N LYS A 300 13.85 0.06 -29.08
CA LYS A 300 12.87 0.44 -28.04
C LYS A 300 13.16 -0.18 -26.67
N ASN A 301 13.82 -1.33 -26.61
CA ASN A 301 14.09 -2.07 -25.37
C ASN A 301 15.58 -2.14 -25.02
N ILE A 302 16.43 -1.35 -25.70
CA ILE A 302 17.88 -1.28 -25.41
C ILE A 302 18.17 -0.79 -24.00
N ILE A 303 17.27 0.05 -23.47
CA ILE A 303 17.21 0.42 -22.07
C ILE A 303 15.99 -0.29 -21.50
N PRO A 304 16.16 -1.21 -20.53
CA PRO A 304 15.05 -1.86 -19.86
C PRO A 304 14.09 -0.84 -19.25
N LEU A 305 12.80 -1.17 -19.22
CA LEU A 305 11.78 -0.32 -18.61
C LEU A 305 11.93 -0.37 -17.08
N THR A 306 12.55 0.66 -16.51
CA THR A 306 12.67 0.82 -15.06
C THR A 306 11.55 1.70 -14.51
N LEU A 307 10.86 1.22 -13.47
CA LEU A 307 9.92 2.07 -12.72
C LEU A 307 10.72 2.96 -11.78
N THR A 308 10.53 4.27 -11.91
CA THR A 308 11.20 5.26 -11.05
C THR A 308 10.22 5.99 -10.13
N ALA A 309 10.65 6.21 -8.90
CA ALA A 309 10.02 7.11 -7.95
C ALA A 309 10.34 8.56 -8.33
N GLY A 310 9.44 9.18 -9.11
CA GLY A 310 9.55 10.59 -9.52
C GLY A 310 10.80 10.92 -10.35
N GLY A 311 11.41 9.92 -11.00
CA GLY A 311 12.67 10.07 -11.73
C GLY A 311 13.93 10.14 -10.87
N ILE A 312 13.82 9.96 -9.54
CA ILE A 312 14.93 10.14 -8.59
C ILE A 312 15.53 8.80 -8.15
N ALA A 313 14.68 7.81 -7.90
CA ALA A 313 15.11 6.49 -7.42
C ALA A 313 14.44 5.39 -8.24
N GLU A 314 15.20 4.40 -8.68
CA GLU A 314 14.66 3.20 -9.33
C GLU A 314 14.06 2.26 -8.30
N LEU A 315 12.95 1.61 -8.64
CA LEU A 315 12.31 0.56 -7.85
C LEU A 315 12.90 -0.78 -8.29
N ASN A 316 13.65 -1.41 -7.41
CA ASN A 316 14.33 -2.69 -7.64
C ASN A 316 14.78 -3.29 -6.31
N PHE A 317 15.32 -4.52 -6.34
CA PHE A 317 15.80 -5.16 -5.11
C PHE A 317 16.93 -4.40 -4.41
N GLN A 318 17.75 -3.65 -5.16
CA GLN A 318 18.82 -2.83 -4.58
C GLN A 318 18.24 -1.66 -3.76
N GLN A 319 17.16 -1.04 -4.23
CA GLN A 319 16.45 0.01 -3.50
C GLN A 319 15.85 -0.54 -2.20
N PHE A 320 15.17 -1.69 -2.26
CA PHE A 320 14.65 -2.36 -1.06
C PHE A 320 15.75 -2.66 -0.04
N ALA A 321 16.88 -3.23 -0.50
CA ALA A 321 18.01 -3.53 0.36
C ALA A 321 18.62 -2.27 0.99
N SER A 322 18.70 -1.18 0.22
CA SER A 322 19.18 0.12 0.72
C SER A 322 18.25 0.68 1.80
N VAL A 323 16.94 0.70 1.57
CA VAL A 323 15.94 1.16 2.56
C VAL A 323 16.00 0.31 3.83
N SER A 324 16.06 -1.02 3.67
CA SER A 324 16.16 -1.96 4.79
C SER A 324 17.43 -1.74 5.60
N LYS A 325 18.58 -1.63 4.93
CA LYS A 325 19.88 -1.39 5.58
C LYS A 325 19.88 -0.06 6.34
N THR A 326 19.41 1.02 5.71
CA THR A 326 19.32 2.33 6.35
C THR A 326 18.40 2.30 7.57
N SER A 327 17.25 1.60 7.50
CA SER A 327 16.36 1.45 8.67
C SER A 327 17.03 0.74 9.85
N MET A 328 17.77 -0.35 9.59
CA MET A 328 18.53 -1.06 10.62
C MET A 328 19.70 -0.22 11.15
N SER A 329 20.40 0.52 10.30
CA SER A 329 21.47 1.42 10.74
C SER A 329 20.96 2.51 11.67
N TYR A 330 19.82 3.14 11.34
CA TYR A 330 19.18 4.10 12.24
C TYR A 330 18.78 3.45 13.58
N ALA A 331 18.19 2.26 13.53
CA ALA A 331 17.84 1.50 14.74
C ALA A 331 19.05 1.25 15.64
N MET A 332 20.15 0.78 15.06
CA MET A 332 21.38 0.46 15.81
C MET A 332 22.02 1.70 16.42
N VAL A 333 22.08 2.82 15.69
CA VAL A 333 22.61 4.09 16.23
C VAL A 333 21.76 4.56 17.40
N ILE A 334 20.43 4.50 17.28
CA ILE A 334 19.51 4.92 18.33
C ILE A 334 19.66 4.02 19.57
N LEU A 335 19.79 2.70 19.39
CA LEU A 335 20.03 1.77 20.49
C LEU A 335 21.34 2.07 21.20
N GLN A 336 22.42 2.29 20.45
CA GLN A 336 23.72 2.60 21.02
C GLN A 336 23.70 3.90 21.84
N MET A 337 22.98 4.93 21.37
CA MET A 337 22.81 6.18 22.11
C MET A 337 21.95 6.04 23.38
N ASN A 338 21.18 4.97 23.52
CA ASN A 338 20.36 4.69 24.69
C ASN A 338 21.09 3.84 25.73
N ASP A 339 22.14 3.12 25.33
CA ASP A 339 22.98 2.31 26.21
C ASP A 339 24.10 3.14 26.88
N GLU A 340 24.34 4.36 26.42
CA GLU A 340 25.18 5.41 27.04
C GLU A 340 24.36 6.30 27.99
#